data_AF-A0A831T2H1-F1
#
_entry.id   AF-A0A831T2H1-F1
#
_cell.length_a   1.000
_cell.length_b   1.000
_cell.length_c   1.000
_cell.angle_alpha   90.00
_cell.angle_beta   90.00
_cell.angle_gamma   90.00
#
_symmetry.space_group_name_H-M   'P 1'
#
loop_
_entity.id
_entity.type
_entity.pdbx_description
1 polymer ?
#
loop_
_entity_poly.entity_id
_entity_poly.type
_entity_poly.pdbx_seq_one_letter_code
_entity_poly.pdbx_strand_id
1 'polypeptide(L)'
;MATGEAISAGNRRLISILKKVGIAAAVLIAVFLLGYIPAQKSARRAQQQNVQLENSLRLAELRGQLGMASYEANRNNYASAAQFSTDFFNGLQTAVNNTDDQMLRQKLQSALERRDEIIANLAEANPAVKEKLSQMYADFFQITATQQKKDSTQVVH
;
A
#
# COMPACT_ATOMS: atom_id res chain seq x y z
N MET A 1 72.24 -26.92 -26.10
CA MET A 1 71.08 -27.37 -25.29
C MET A 1 70.67 -26.24 -24.35
N ALA A 2 69.87 -25.27 -24.79
CA ALA A 2 69.46 -24.12 -23.95
C ALA A 2 68.03 -23.64 -24.26
N THR A 3 67.20 -24.50 -24.87
CA THR A 3 65.86 -24.14 -25.36
C THR A 3 64.72 -24.87 -24.64
N GLY A 4 65.02 -25.90 -23.82
CA GLY A 4 64.02 -26.68 -23.09
C GLY A 4 63.55 -26.09 -21.75
N GLU A 5 64.42 -25.42 -21.00
CA GLU A 5 64.07 -24.89 -19.67
C GLU A 5 63.29 -23.57 -19.71
N ALA A 6 63.55 -22.70 -20.69
CA ALA A 6 62.87 -21.42 -20.82
C ALA A 6 61.37 -21.57 -21.16
N ILE A 7 61.01 -22.59 -21.95
CA ILE A 7 59.62 -22.85 -22.37
C ILE A 7 58.78 -23.41 -21.20
N SER A 8 59.38 -24.24 -20.35
CA SER A 8 58.73 -24.80 -19.14
C SER A 8 58.50 -23.75 -18.05
N ALA A 9 59.39 -22.77 -17.90
CA ALA A 9 59.21 -21.65 -16.98
C ALA A 9 58.11 -20.66 -17.46
N GLY A 10 58.05 -20.39 -18.78
CA GLY A 10 57.02 -19.53 -19.38
C GLY A 10 55.61 -20.10 -19.22
N ASN A 11 55.43 -21.40 -19.48
CA ASN A 11 54.11 -22.03 -19.39
C ASN A 11 53.59 -22.10 -17.95
N ARG A 12 54.46 -22.38 -16.96
CA ARG A 12 54.10 -22.36 -15.53
C ARG A 12 53.73 -20.96 -15.03
N ARG A 13 54.39 -19.91 -15.53
CA ARG A 13 54.03 -18.51 -15.24
C ARG A 13 52.69 -18.13 -15.84
N LEU A 14 52.40 -18.54 -17.08
CA LEU A 14 51.11 -18.27 -17.73
C LEU A 14 49.96 -18.95 -16.98
N ILE A 15 50.08 -20.24 -16.63
CA ILE A 15 49.05 -20.96 -15.87
C ILE A 15 48.79 -20.31 -14.49
N SER A 16 49.83 -19.81 -13.84
CA SER A 16 49.74 -19.05 -12.58
C SER A 16 48.96 -17.73 -12.75
N ILE A 17 49.25 -16.97 -13.82
CA ILE A 17 48.57 -15.71 -14.12
C ILE A 17 47.09 -15.95 -14.46
N LEU A 18 46.79 -16.95 -15.30
CA LEU A 18 45.41 -17.32 -15.64
C LEU A 18 44.58 -17.73 -14.41
N LYS A 19 45.17 -18.48 -13.46
CA LYS A 19 44.50 -18.80 -12.19
C LYS A 19 44.22 -17.55 -11.35
N LYS A 20 45.17 -16.62 -11.26
CA LYS A 20 44.98 -15.35 -10.52
C LYS A 20 43.91 -14.47 -11.14
N VAL A 21 43.87 -14.38 -12.47
CA VAL A 21 42.84 -13.63 -13.21
C VAL A 21 41.46 -14.26 -13.02
N GLY A 22 41.35 -15.58 -13.05
CA GLY A 22 40.10 -16.29 -12.80
C GLY A 22 39.55 -16.04 -11.38
N ILE A 23 40.42 -16.05 -10.37
CA ILE A 23 40.03 -15.73 -8.98
C ILE A 23 39.61 -14.26 -8.85
N ALA A 24 40.35 -13.33 -9.46
CA ALA A 24 40.01 -11.91 -9.43
C ALA A 24 38.66 -11.62 -10.10
N ALA A 25 38.38 -12.27 -11.23
CA ALA A 25 37.10 -12.16 -11.93
C ALA A 25 35.95 -12.75 -11.10
N ALA A 26 36.15 -13.91 -10.45
CA ALA A 26 35.15 -14.52 -9.58
C ALA A 26 34.83 -13.64 -8.35
N VAL A 27 35.85 -13.00 -7.75
CA VAL A 27 35.67 -12.05 -6.64
C VAL A 27 34.89 -10.82 -7.10
N LEU A 28 35.21 -10.26 -8.26
CA LEU A 28 34.46 -9.12 -8.82
C LEU A 28 33.00 -9.46 -9.08
N ILE A 29 32.70 -10.63 -9.64
CA ILE A 29 31.33 -11.11 -9.85
C ILE A 29 30.62 -11.31 -8.50
N ALA A 30 31.28 -11.88 -7.50
CA ALA A 30 30.69 -12.09 -6.17
C ALA A 30 30.35 -10.76 -5.48
N VAL A 31 31.24 -9.76 -5.53
CA VAL A 31 31.00 -8.42 -4.98
C VAL A 31 29.86 -7.71 -5.74
N PHE A 32 29.84 -7.84 -7.07
CA PHE A 32 28.78 -7.28 -7.90
C PHE A 32 27.40 -7.91 -7.58
N LEU A 33 27.34 -9.23 -7.41
CA LEU A 33 26.11 -9.94 -7.03
C LEU A 33 25.65 -9.62 -5.60
N LEU A 34 26.60 -9.45 -4.67
CA LEU A 34 26.32 -9.03 -3.29
C LEU A 34 25.72 -7.62 -3.22
N GLY A 35 26.06 -6.71 -4.15
CA GLY A 35 25.45 -5.39 -4.26
C GLY A 35 24.08 -5.39 -4.97
N TYR A 36 23.88 -6.25 -5.97
CA TYR A 36 22.71 -6.22 -6.84
C TYR A 36 21.46 -6.89 -6.22
N ILE A 37 21.63 -7.99 -5.48
CA ILE A 37 20.51 -8.75 -4.86
C ILE A 37 19.80 -7.97 -3.73
N PRO A 38 20.48 -7.29 -2.78
CA PRO A 38 19.79 -6.53 -1.75
C PRO A 38 19.02 -5.33 -2.31
N ALA A 39 19.49 -4.71 -3.41
CA ALA A 39 18.84 -3.56 -4.03
C ALA A 39 17.43 -3.89 -4.58
N GLN A 40 17.22 -5.07 -5.16
CA GLN A 40 15.89 -5.46 -5.66
C GLN A 40 14.89 -5.76 -4.54
N LYS A 41 15.36 -6.28 -3.39
CA LYS A 41 14.48 -6.51 -2.23
C LYS A 41 14.04 -5.20 -1.58
N SER A 42 14.93 -4.21 -1.52
CA SER A 42 14.61 -2.87 -1.01
C SER A 42 13.61 -2.13 -1.90
N ALA A 43 13.74 -2.23 -3.23
CA ALA A 43 12.79 -1.62 -4.17
C ALA A 43 11.38 -2.21 -4.03
N ARG A 44 11.26 -3.54 -3.92
CA ARG A 44 9.95 -4.20 -3.72
C ARG A 44 9.29 -3.83 -2.39
N ARG A 45 10.07 -3.76 -1.30
CA ARG A 45 9.59 -3.33 0.02
C ARG A 45 9.12 -1.88 0.01
N ALA A 46 9.88 -0.98 -0.62
CA ALA A 46 9.50 0.42 -0.77
C ALA A 46 8.22 0.57 -1.61
N GLN A 47 8.05 -0.23 -2.66
CA GLN A 47 6.84 -0.20 -3.49
C GLN A 47 5.61 -0.73 -2.74
N GLN A 48 5.76 -1.79 -1.95
CA GLN A 48 4.69 -2.30 -1.08
C GLN A 48 4.30 -1.29 0.01
N GLN A 49 5.28 -0.61 0.62
CA GLN A 49 5.03 0.44 1.60
C GLN A 49 4.29 1.63 0.99
N ASN A 50 4.62 2.05 -0.23
CA ASN A 50 3.91 3.12 -0.92
C ASN A 50 2.44 2.77 -1.16
N VAL A 51 2.14 1.57 -1.69
CA VAL A 51 0.75 1.14 -1.92
C VAL A 51 -0.04 1.07 -0.61
N GLN A 52 0.57 0.61 0.48
CA GLN A 52 -0.07 0.58 1.81
C GLN A 52 -0.34 1.98 2.37
N LEU A 53 0.62 2.91 2.22
CA LEU A 53 0.46 4.30 2.65
C LEU A 53 -0.64 5.00 1.85
N GLU A 54 -0.68 4.81 0.53
CA GLU A 54 -1.72 5.37 -0.34
C GLU A 54 -3.10 4.85 0.05
N ASN A 55 -3.25 3.55 0.29
CA ASN A 55 -4.51 2.96 0.75
C ASN A 55 -4.94 3.51 2.11
N SER A 56 -3.99 3.63 3.05
CA SER A 56 -4.25 4.19 4.38
C SER A 56 -4.68 5.66 4.31
N LEU A 57 -4.02 6.45 3.46
CA LEU A 57 -4.37 7.86 3.23
C LEU A 57 -5.77 7.97 2.65
N ARG A 58 -6.10 7.16 1.64
CA ARG A 58 -7.42 7.16 1.00
C ARG A 58 -8.52 6.83 1.99
N LEU A 59 -8.33 5.82 2.84
CA LEU A 59 -9.30 5.49 3.90
C LEU A 59 -9.43 6.60 4.95
N ALA A 60 -8.34 7.30 5.27
CA ALA A 60 -8.37 8.45 6.17
C ALA A 60 -9.12 9.65 5.56
N GLU A 61 -8.97 9.91 4.27
CA GLU A 61 -9.73 10.93 3.54
C GLU A 61 -11.24 10.63 3.58
N LEU A 62 -11.64 9.39 3.31
CA LEU A 62 -13.04 8.97 3.41
C LEU A 62 -13.60 9.18 4.83
N ARG A 63 -12.80 8.84 5.85
CA ARG A 63 -13.19 9.08 7.25
C ARG A 63 -13.38 10.58 7.52
N GLY A 64 -12.52 11.43 6.98
CA GLY A 64 -12.64 12.88 7.06
C GLY A 64 -13.92 13.41 6.40
N GLN A 65 -14.23 12.95 5.19
CA GLN A 65 -15.45 13.31 4.48
C GLN A 65 -16.71 12.90 5.26
N LEU A 66 -16.76 11.68 5.77
CA LEU A 66 -17.89 11.20 6.56
C LEU A 66 -18.03 11.95 7.90
N GLY A 67 -16.91 12.30 8.53
CA GLY A 67 -16.88 13.15 9.72
C GLY A 67 -17.44 14.55 9.44
N MET A 68 -17.05 15.17 8.33
CA MET A 68 -17.58 16.46 7.90
C MET A 68 -19.07 16.38 7.53
N ALA A 69 -19.51 15.31 6.89
CA ALA A 69 -20.93 15.08 6.60
C ALA A 69 -21.75 15.04 7.88
N SER A 70 -21.30 14.26 8.88
CA SER A 70 -21.96 14.20 10.20
C SER A 70 -21.97 15.56 10.90
N TYR A 71 -20.84 16.27 10.88
CA TYR A 71 -20.72 17.60 11.48
C TYR A 71 -21.69 18.61 10.86
N GLU A 72 -21.72 18.72 9.53
CA GLU A 72 -22.61 19.64 8.82
C GLU A 72 -24.10 19.26 9.01
N ALA A 73 -24.43 17.96 9.00
CA ALA A 73 -25.78 17.50 9.29
C ALA A 73 -26.23 17.91 10.70
N ASN A 74 -25.36 17.79 11.69
CA ASN A 74 -25.64 18.22 13.06
C ASN A 74 -25.94 19.73 13.15
N ARG A 75 -25.29 20.54 12.32
CA ARG A 75 -25.53 21.98 12.16
C ARG A 75 -26.77 22.32 11.33
N ASN A 76 -27.56 21.32 10.91
CA ASN A 76 -28.69 21.46 9.98
C ASN A 76 -28.28 21.96 8.58
N ASN A 77 -27.00 21.85 8.23
CA ASN A 77 -26.50 22.17 6.89
C ASN A 77 -26.56 20.93 5.99
N TYR A 78 -27.78 20.52 5.66
CA TYR A 78 -28.04 19.30 4.91
C TYR A 78 -27.46 19.31 3.49
N ALA A 79 -27.35 20.49 2.87
CA ALA A 79 -26.74 20.63 1.55
C ALA A 79 -25.23 20.32 1.57
N SER A 80 -24.47 20.91 2.51
CA SER A 80 -23.04 20.58 2.66
C SER A 80 -22.84 19.14 3.13
N ALA A 81 -23.71 18.63 4.01
CA ALA A 81 -23.67 17.23 4.43
C ALA A 81 -23.92 16.26 3.25
N ALA A 82 -24.81 16.59 2.33
CA ALA A 82 -25.05 15.83 1.09
C ALA A 82 -23.83 15.82 0.17
N GLN A 83 -23.14 16.95 0.04
CA GLN A 83 -21.91 17.02 -0.74
C GLN A 83 -20.83 16.11 -0.16
N PHE A 84 -20.51 16.26 1.13
CA PHE A 84 -19.51 15.41 1.79
C PHE A 84 -19.88 13.93 1.78
N SER A 85 -21.17 13.61 1.92
CA SER A 85 -21.67 12.23 1.83
C SER A 85 -21.50 11.66 0.42
N THR A 86 -21.79 12.46 -0.61
CA THR A 86 -21.61 12.05 -2.02
C THR A 86 -20.15 11.76 -2.32
N ASP A 87 -19.25 12.65 -1.89
CA ASP A 87 -17.80 12.47 -2.08
C ASP A 87 -17.31 11.22 -1.35
N PHE A 88 -17.77 11.00 -0.12
CA PHE A 88 -17.50 9.79 0.65
C PHE A 88 -17.98 8.53 -0.09
N PHE A 89 -19.22 8.47 -0.57
CA PHE A 89 -19.75 7.28 -1.22
C PHE A 89 -19.08 6.98 -2.57
N ASN A 90 -18.72 8.01 -3.34
CA ASN A 90 -17.96 7.85 -4.58
C ASN A 90 -16.56 7.26 -4.31
N GLY A 91 -15.89 7.78 -3.26
CA GLY A 91 -14.60 7.25 -2.85
C GLY A 91 -14.70 5.86 -2.21
N LEU A 92 -15.78 5.57 -1.48
CA LEU A 92 -16.06 4.24 -0.91
C LEU A 92 -16.28 3.18 -2.00
N GLN A 93 -17.06 3.49 -3.04
CA GLN A 93 -17.22 2.61 -4.22
C GLN A 93 -15.86 2.29 -4.86
N THR A 94 -15.00 3.30 -4.98
CA THR A 94 -13.64 3.12 -5.51
C THR A 94 -12.81 2.21 -4.59
N ALA A 95 -12.92 2.35 -3.27
CA ALA A 95 -12.22 1.50 -2.31
C ALA A 95 -12.71 0.03 -2.35
N VAL A 96 -14.02 -0.19 -2.52
CA VAL A 96 -14.61 -1.53 -2.71
C VAL A 96 -14.03 -2.21 -3.96
N ASN A 97 -13.94 -1.47 -5.06
CA ASN A 97 -13.47 -2.02 -6.34
C ASN A 97 -11.97 -2.32 -6.35
N ASN A 98 -11.18 -1.61 -5.54
CA ASN A 98 -9.72 -1.69 -5.55
C ASN A 98 -9.13 -2.57 -4.44
N THR A 99 -9.93 -3.05 -3.49
CA THR A 99 -9.42 -3.90 -2.40
C THR A 99 -9.43 -5.38 -2.80
N ASP A 100 -8.32 -6.08 -2.59
CA ASP A 100 -8.21 -7.52 -2.77
C ASP A 100 -8.65 -8.33 -1.53
N ASP A 101 -8.77 -7.68 -0.37
CA ASP A 101 -9.25 -8.32 0.85
C ASP A 101 -10.78 -8.51 0.78
N GLN A 102 -11.22 -9.76 0.60
CA GLN A 102 -12.64 -10.11 0.50
C GLN A 102 -13.45 -9.72 1.76
N MET A 103 -12.90 -9.88 2.95
CA MET A 103 -13.58 -9.51 4.19
C MET A 103 -13.70 -7.99 4.30
N LEU A 104 -12.66 -7.24 3.93
CA LEU A 104 -12.72 -5.78 3.85
C LEU A 104 -13.77 -5.35 2.81
N ARG A 105 -13.74 -5.94 1.62
CA ARG A 105 -14.67 -5.65 0.53
C ARG A 105 -16.12 -5.80 0.99
N GLN A 106 -16.45 -6.89 1.68
CA GLN A 106 -17.79 -7.12 2.23
C GLN A 106 -18.20 -6.03 3.22
N LYS A 107 -17.32 -5.66 4.16
CA LYS A 107 -17.60 -4.61 5.14
C LYS A 107 -17.81 -3.24 4.48
N LEU A 108 -16.98 -2.89 3.49
CA LEU A 108 -17.11 -1.65 2.73
C LEU A 108 -18.38 -1.66 1.86
N GLN A 109 -18.75 -2.80 1.29
CA GLN A 109 -19.97 -2.98 0.50
C GLN A 109 -21.22 -2.76 1.36
N SER A 110 -21.29 -3.35 2.56
CA SER A 110 -22.41 -3.12 3.48
C SER A 110 -22.53 -1.65 3.92
N ALA A 111 -21.41 -0.93 4.05
CA ALA A 111 -21.45 0.51 4.28
C ALA A 111 -21.98 1.28 3.05
N LEU A 112 -21.60 0.85 1.84
CA LEU A 112 -22.01 1.46 0.58
C LEU A 112 -23.50 1.28 0.28
N GLU A 113 -24.11 0.16 0.71
CA GLU A 113 -25.55 -0.11 0.58
C GLU A 113 -26.42 0.94 1.29
N ARG A 114 -25.87 1.67 2.28
CA ARG A 114 -26.58 2.75 2.99
C ARG A 114 -26.62 4.07 2.21
N ARG A 115 -25.97 4.16 1.03
CA ARG A 115 -25.86 5.38 0.23
C ARG A 115 -27.22 6.01 -0.05
N ASP A 116 -28.11 5.25 -0.67
CA ASP A 116 -29.37 5.80 -1.18
C ASP A 116 -30.25 6.30 -0.04
N GLU A 117 -30.29 5.55 1.07
CA GLU A 117 -30.98 5.95 2.29
C GLU A 117 -30.42 7.25 2.87
N ILE A 118 -29.09 7.36 3.03
CA ILE A 118 -28.45 8.56 3.59
C ILE A 118 -28.70 9.78 2.69
N ILE A 119 -28.49 9.62 1.38
CA ILE A 119 -28.65 10.72 0.40
C ILE A 119 -30.10 11.17 0.33
N ALA A 120 -31.07 10.25 0.32
CA ALA A 120 -32.49 10.60 0.36
C ALA A 120 -32.85 11.38 1.63
N ASN A 121 -32.42 10.89 2.80
CA ASN A 121 -32.68 11.58 4.07
C ASN A 121 -32.02 12.98 4.12
N LEU A 122 -30.85 13.16 3.52
CA LEU A 122 -30.20 14.47 3.40
C LEU A 122 -30.97 15.41 2.47
N ALA A 123 -31.43 14.91 1.32
CA ALA A 123 -32.23 15.68 0.36
C ALA A 123 -33.57 16.14 0.95
N GLU A 124 -34.19 15.29 1.78
CA GLU A 124 -35.44 15.60 2.50
C GLU A 124 -35.21 16.44 3.77
N ALA A 125 -33.98 16.80 4.11
CA ALA A 125 -33.60 17.43 5.38
C ALA A 125 -34.12 16.67 6.62
N ASN A 126 -34.24 15.34 6.51
CA ASN A 126 -34.76 14.49 7.56
C ASN A 126 -33.78 14.47 8.76
N PRO A 127 -34.19 14.92 9.97
CA PRO A 127 -33.31 14.99 11.13
C PRO A 127 -32.78 13.63 11.59
N ALA A 128 -33.44 12.51 11.25
CA ALA A 128 -32.96 11.17 11.56
C ALA A 128 -31.60 10.85 10.93
N VAL A 129 -31.21 11.57 9.88
CA VAL A 129 -29.93 11.35 9.19
C VAL A 129 -28.70 11.68 10.04
N LYS A 130 -28.84 12.55 11.04
CA LYS A 130 -27.75 12.94 11.94
C LYS A 130 -27.21 11.76 12.73
N GLU A 131 -28.12 10.96 13.28
CA GLU A 131 -27.78 9.75 14.01
C GLU A 131 -27.21 8.70 13.05
N LYS A 132 -27.84 8.52 11.88
CA LYS A 132 -27.37 7.55 10.87
C LYS A 132 -25.94 7.83 10.42
N LEU A 133 -25.59 9.10 10.16
CA LEU A 133 -24.24 9.53 9.78
C LEU A 133 -23.24 9.36 10.93
N SER A 134 -23.65 9.66 12.17
CA SER A 134 -22.79 9.49 13.35
C SER A 134 -22.47 8.02 13.61
N GLN A 135 -23.48 7.15 13.51
CA GLN A 135 -23.29 5.70 13.61
C GLN A 135 -22.43 5.18 12.47
N MET A 136 -22.69 5.62 11.23
CA MET A 136 -21.89 5.23 10.08
C MET A 136 -20.42 5.63 10.22
N TYR A 137 -20.14 6.82 10.77
CA TYR A 137 -18.79 7.26 11.07
C TYR A 137 -18.09 6.33 12.07
N ALA A 138 -18.77 5.95 13.13
CA ALA A 138 -18.25 5.01 14.12
C ALA A 138 -17.97 3.62 13.51
N ASP A 139 -18.90 3.09 12.72
CA ASP A 139 -18.75 1.80 12.03
C ASP A 139 -17.57 1.83 11.06
N PHE A 140 -17.48 2.88 10.24
CA PHE A 140 -16.40 3.04 9.27
C PHE A 140 -15.04 3.18 9.95
N PHE A 141 -14.98 3.89 11.09
CA PHE A 141 -13.78 3.98 11.91
C PHE A 141 -13.32 2.60 12.38
N GLN A 142 -14.23 1.74 12.86
CA GLN A 142 -13.89 0.38 13.31
C GLN A 142 -13.41 -0.52 12.16
N ILE A 143 -14.08 -0.43 10.99
CA ILE A 143 -13.68 -1.18 9.79
C ILE A 143 -12.24 -0.85 9.41
N THR A 144 -11.91 0.44 9.35
CA THR A 144 -10.61 0.94 8.90
C THR A 144 -9.50 0.81 9.95
N ALA A 145 -9.81 0.93 11.25
CA ALA A 145 -8.85 0.66 12.32
C ALA A 145 -8.39 -0.82 12.36
N THR A 146 -9.31 -1.73 12.05
CA THR A 146 -8.99 -3.17 11.96
C THR A 146 -8.02 -3.47 10.81
N GLN A 147 -8.15 -2.75 9.70
CA GLN A 147 -7.24 -2.90 8.54
C GLN A 147 -5.84 -2.36 8.84
N GLN A 148 -5.74 -1.18 9.46
CA GLN A 148 -4.44 -0.61 9.84
C GLN A 148 -3.63 -1.56 10.75
N LYS A 149 -4.29 -2.28 11.67
CA LYS A 149 -3.63 -3.28 12.52
C LYS A 149 -3.12 -4.49 11.72
N LYS A 150 -3.90 -4.95 10.74
CA LYS A 150 -3.52 -6.06 9.85
C LYS A 150 -2.30 -5.70 9.00
N ASP A 151 -2.30 -4.51 8.42
CA ASP A 151 -1.21 -4.01 7.58
C ASP A 151 0.09 -3.83 8.38
N SER A 152 -0.01 -3.27 9.60
CA SER A 152 1.14 -3.11 10.51
C SER A 152 1.81 -4.44 10.90
N THR A 153 1.06 -5.56 10.87
CA THR A 153 1.59 -6.88 11.23
C THR A 153 2.34 -7.53 10.06
N GLN A 154 1.96 -7.23 8.81
CA GLN A 154 2.63 -7.78 7.62
C GLN A 154 4.02 -7.17 7.36
N VAL A 155 4.30 -5.97 7.86
CA VAL A 155 5.59 -5.29 7.62
C VAL A 155 6.75 -5.84 8.46
N VAL A 156 6.47 -6.68 9.47
CA VAL A 156 7.45 -7.15 10.48
C VAL A 156 8.10 -8.49 10.10
N HIS A 157 7.70 -9.12 9.00
CA HIS A 157 8.27 -10.38 8.50
C HIS A 157 8.95 -10.23 7.13
#